data_AF-A0A0F9HWV0-F1
#
_entry.id   AF-A0A0F9HWV0-F1
#
_cell.length_a   1.000
_cell.length_b   1.000
_cell.length_c   1.000
_cell.angle_alpha   90.00
_cell.angle_beta   90.00
_cell.angle_gamma   90.00
#
_symmetry.space_group_name_H-M   'P 1'
#
loop_
_entity.id
_entity.type
_entity.pdbx_description
1 polymer ?
#
loop_
_entity_poly.entity_id
_entity_poly.type
_entity_poly.pdbx_seq_one_letter_code
_entity_poly.pdbx_strand_id
1 'polypeptide(L)' 'MKLKLRLSGRGGQGIKYAGTVLVRIAMASAYFATLTVDYTPSVRGGPIFCDVVLSSNPISYPFCDKDADVF' A
#
# COMPACT_ATOMS: atom_id res chain seq x y z
N MET A 1 2.96 -13.38 -10.92
CA MET A 1 1.82 -13.01 -10.05
C MET A 1 1.94 -11.53 -9.70
N LYS A 2 0.84 -10.79 -9.75
CA LYS A 2 0.74 -9.39 -9.31
C LYS A 2 -0.48 -9.27 -8.40
N LEU A 3 -0.35 -8.59 -7.27
CA LEU A 3 -1.42 -8.34 -6.31
C LEU A 3 -1.39 -6.86 -5.92
N LYS A 4 -2.54 -6.19 -6.02
CA LYS A 4 -2.75 -4.79 -5.68
C LYS A 4 -3.76 -4.67 -4.54
N LEU A 5 -3.33 -4.08 -3.43
CA LEU A 5 -4.14 -3.90 -2.23
C LEU A 5 -4.23 -2.40 -1.94
N ARG A 6 -5.42 -1.89 -1.65
CA ARG A 6 -5.61 -0.53 -1.12
C ARG A 6 -6.20 -0.63 0.28
N LEU A 7 -5.52 -0.02 1.25
CA LEU A 7 -6.01 0.16 2.60
C LEU A 7 -6.49 1.60 2.74
N SER A 8 -7.68 1.80 3.28
CA SER A 8 -8.24 3.13 3.52
C SER A 8 -8.60 3.34 4.99
N GLY A 9 -8.54 4.59 5.45
CA GLY A 9 -8.93 4.91 6.82
C GLY A 9 -8.66 6.36 7.20
N ARG A 10 -8.47 6.59 8.50
CA ARG A 10 -8.11 7.91 9.07
C ARG A 10 -6.67 7.93 9.56
N GLY A 11 -6.01 9.07 9.40
CA GLY A 11 -4.66 9.31 9.91
C GLY A 11 -4.58 9.05 11.41
N GLY A 12 -3.51 8.35 11.83
CA GLY A 12 -3.27 7.96 13.22
C GLY A 12 -3.78 6.56 13.60
N GLN A 13 -4.45 5.84 12.70
CA GLN A 13 -5.01 4.50 12.98
C GLN A 13 -4.10 3.34 12.53
N GLY A 14 -2.86 3.62 12.12
CA GLY A 14 -1.90 2.59 11.73
C GLY A 14 -2.02 2.08 10.28
N ILE A 15 -2.82 2.71 9.42
CA ILE A 15 -2.99 2.29 8.00
C ILE A 15 -1.65 2.16 7.25
N LYS A 16 -0.79 3.20 7.32
CA LYS A 16 0.56 3.16 6.74
C LYS A 16 1.43 2.04 7.33
N TYR A 17 1.27 1.78 8.63
CA TYR A 17 2.04 0.74 9.31
C TYR A 17 1.63 -0.66 8.82
N ALA A 18 0.33 -0.92 8.67
CA ALA A 18 -0.18 -2.17 8.11
C ALA A 18 0.40 -2.45 6.71
N GLY A 19 0.37 -1.46 5.82
CA GLY A 19 1.00 -1.59 4.49
C GLY A 19 2.52 -1.82 4.57
N THR A 20 3.20 -1.15 5.50
CA THR A 20 4.66 -1.31 5.70
C THR A 20 5.00 -2.74 6.13
N VAL A 21 4.21 -3.34 7.03
CA VAL A 21 4.40 -4.73 7.47
C VAL A 21 4.21 -5.70 6.28
N LEU A 22 3.16 -5.51 5.48
CA LEU A 22 2.90 -6.36 4.30
C LEU A 22 4.06 -6.31 3.29
N VAL A 23 4.57 -5.13 2.97
CA VAL A 23 5.72 -4.97 2.07
C VAL A 23 6.96 -5.65 2.64
N ARG A 24 7.25 -5.49 3.93
CA ARG A 24 8.42 -6.13 4.56
C ARG A 24 8.35 -7.66 4.52
N ILE A 25 7.16 -8.23 4.78
CA ILE A 25 6.95 -9.68 4.68
C ILE A 25 7.16 -10.14 3.23
N ALA A 26 6.56 -9.44 2.25
CA ALA A 26 6.68 -9.79 0.84
C ALA A 26 8.14 -9.74 0.35
N MET A 27 8.89 -8.70 0.73
CA MET A 27 10.31 -8.59 0.40
C MET A 27 11.15 -9.70 1.05
N ALA A 28 10.85 -10.07 2.31
CA ALA A 28 11.49 -11.20 2.97
C ALA A 28 11.20 -12.54 2.28
N SER A 29 10.05 -12.64 1.59
CA SER A 29 9.66 -13.78 0.76
C SER A 29 10.11 -13.65 -0.72
N ALA A 30 11.09 -12.79 -1.01
CA ALA A 30 11.66 -12.59 -2.35
C ALA A 30 10.70 -12.06 -3.43
N TYR A 31 9.62 -11.38 -3.03
CA TYR A 31 8.76 -10.63 -3.95
C TYR A 31 9.25 -9.18 -4.12
N PHE A 32 8.99 -8.62 -5.29
CA PHE A 32 9.04 -7.18 -5.50
C PHE A 32 7.82 -6.55 -4.84
N ALA A 33 8.03 -5.48 -4.09
CA ALA A 33 6.96 -4.82 -3.36
C ALA A 33 7.14 -3.30 -3.39
N THR A 34 6.04 -2.57 -3.55
CA THR A 34 6.00 -1.12 -3.42
C THR A 34 4.89 -0.69 -2.46
N LEU A 35 5.13 0.40 -1.76
CA LEU A 35 4.15 1.05 -0.90
C LEU A 35 4.03 2.52 -1.32
N THR A 36 2.81 2.97 -1.60
CA THR A 36 2.51 4.39 -1.79
C THR A 36 1.42 4.82 -0.83
N VAL A 37 1.46 6.06 -0.38
CA VAL A 37 0.53 6.60 0.62
C VAL A 37 0.06 7.96 0.15
N ASP A 38 -1.26 8.11 0.11
CA ASP A 38 -1.92 9.39 -0.12
C ASP A 38 -2.60 9.85 1.17
N TYR A 39 -2.42 11.12 1.51
CA TYR A 39 -2.96 11.73 2.71
C TYR A 39 -3.20 13.22 2.49
N THR A 40 -4.21 13.74 3.17
CA THR A 40 -4.53 15.17 3.12
C THR A 40 -3.62 16.01 4.04
N PRO A 41 -3.50 17.32 3.82
CA PRO A 41 -2.77 18.24 4.72
C PRO A 41 -3.35 18.37 6.14
N SER A 42 -4.44 17.68 6.47
CA SER A 42 -5.07 17.74 7.79
C SER A 42 -4.10 17.34 8.91
N VAL A 43 -4.05 18.16 9.97
CA VAL A 43 -3.15 17.96 11.11
C VAL A 43 -3.43 16.64 11.85
N ARG A 44 -4.69 16.20 11.94
CA ARG A 44 -5.08 14.90 12.51
C ARG A 44 -6.32 14.34 11.81
N GLY A 45 -6.39 13.01 11.74
CA GLY A 45 -7.61 12.28 11.40
C GLY A 45 -8.17 12.53 9.99
N GLY A 46 -7.38 13.15 9.09
CA GLY A 46 -7.72 13.24 7.67
C GLY A 46 -7.76 11.85 7.03
N PRO A 47 -8.41 11.70 5.86
CA PRO A 47 -8.40 10.45 5.12
C PRO A 47 -6.97 10.08 4.72
N ILE A 48 -6.69 8.78 4.72
CA ILE A 48 -5.43 8.20 4.26
C ILE A 48 -5.74 6.97 3.41
N PHE A 49 -5.03 6.86 2.30
CA PHE A 49 -4.99 5.68 1.44
C PHE A 49 -3.57 5.14 1.41
N CYS A 50 -3.42 3.83 1.52
CA CYS A 50 -2.14 3.15 1.41
C CYS A 50 -2.27 2.04 0.38
N ASP A 51 -1.53 2.16 -0.71
CA ASP A 51 -1.47 1.16 -1.76
C ASP A 51 -0.26 0.27 -1.54
N VAL A 52 -0.47 -1.03 -1.69
CA VAL A 52 0.57 -2.06 -1.69
C VAL A 52 0.47 -2.83 -2.99
N VAL A 53 1.57 -2.82 -3.76
CA VAL A 53 1.68 -3.62 -4.98
C VAL A 53 2.75 -4.67 -4.75
N LEU A 54 2.39 -5.94 -4.87
CA LEU A 54 3.29 -7.09 -4.76
C LEU A 54 3.39 -7.78 -6.11
N SER A 55 4.59 -8.25 -6.46
CA SER A 55 4.82 -8.90 -7.74
C SER A 55 5.97 -9.88 -7.68
N SER A 56 5.87 -10.99 -8.43
CA SER A 56 6.98 -11.92 -8.65
C SER A 56 8.04 -11.38 -9.63
N ASN A 57 7.70 -10.32 -10.36
CA ASN A 57 8.57 -9.64 -11.33
C ASN A 57 8.77 -8.16 -10.93
N PRO A 58 9.81 -7.46 -11.42
CA PRO A 58 10.02 -6.04 -11.14
C PRO A 58 8.77 -5.18 -11.39
N ILE A 59 8.51 -4.23 -10.48
CA ILE A 59 7.35 -3.34 -10.53
C ILE A 59 7.72 -2.05 -11.26
N SER A 60 7.05 -1.75 -12.37
CA SER A 60 7.23 -0.51 -13.13
C SER A 60 6.29 0.62 -12.67
N TYR A 61 5.18 0.29 -12.03
CA TYR A 61 4.16 1.25 -11.60
C TYR A 61 3.66 0.95 -10.18
N PRO A 62 3.88 1.85 -9.19
CA PRO A 62 3.72 1.54 -7.77
C PRO A 62 2.35 1.91 -7.16
N PHE A 63 1.40 2.38 -7.97
CA PHE A 63 0.08 2.83 -7.51
C PHE A 63 -1.03 1.83 -7.89
N CYS A 64 -2.11 1.87 -7.12
CA CYS A 64 -3.39 1.27 -7.50
C CYS A 64 -4.25 2.36 -8.16
N ASP A 65 -4.80 2.10 -9.33
CA ASP A 65 -5.75 3.04 -9.95
C ASP A 65 -7.17 2.58 -9.62
N LYS A 66 -7.90 2.11 -10.63
CA LYS A 66 -9.19 1.42 -10.50
C LYS A 66 -9.03 -0.10 -10.57
N ASP A 67 -7.82 -0.58 -10.34
CA ASP A 67 -7.38 -1.96 -10.53
C ASP A 67 -6.80 -2.57 -9.24
N ALA A 68 -7.29 -2.13 -8.08
CA ALA A 68 -7.02 -2.81 -6.82
C ALA A 68 -7.77 -4.16 -6.80
N ASP A 69 -7.06 -5.23 -6.50
CA ASP A 69 -7.64 -6.56 -6.33
C ASP A 69 -8.40 -6.65 -4.99
N VAL A 70 -7.95 -5.89 -3.98
CA VAL A 70 -8.58 -5.78 -2.66
C VAL A 70 -8.62 -4.31 -2.22
N PHE A 71 -9.76 -3.86 -1.69
CA PHE A 71 -10.01 -2.52 -1.16
C PHE A 71 -10.76 -2.58 0.18
#